data_AF-A0A847ZX89-F1
#
_entry.id   AF-A0A847ZX89-F1
#
_cell.length_a   1.000
_cell.length_b   1.000
_cell.length_c   1.000
_cell.angle_alpha   90.00
_cell.angle_beta   90.00
_cell.angle_gamma   90.00
#
_symmetry.space_group_name_H-M   'P 1'
#
loop_
_entity.id
_entity.type
_entity.pdbx_description
1 polymer ?
#
loop_
_entity_poly.entity_id
_entity_poly.type
_entity_poly.pdbx_seq_one_letter_code
_entity_poly.pdbx_strand_id
1 'polypeptide(L)'
;MRKLFSLLSATAFALLLTTVPGPAASLDDQQKKEVEELVRNYLLEHPEILREMSANLEAKERATEEEARSKTLNENAAMIFKSANDPVAGNPSGDVTVIEFMDYNCSWCKKGMAEIAGIVEADKNVRVVFKEFPIFGAGSEFAARAAMASARQGKYWELHRALFSHDGPVTQEAT
;
A
#
# COMPACT_ATOMS: atom_id res chain seq x y z
N MET A 1 -73.65 35.73 -67.73
CA MET A 1 -72.81 36.96 -67.79
C MET A 1 -71.44 36.64 -67.18
N ARG A 2 -70.39 37.20 -67.79
CA ARG A 2 -68.94 36.92 -67.65
C ARG A 2 -68.36 36.99 -66.21
N LYS A 3 -67.35 36.14 -65.93
CA LYS A 3 -65.93 36.42 -65.52
C LYS A 3 -65.35 35.18 -64.80
N LEU A 4 -64.29 34.47 -65.21
CA LEU A 4 -62.84 34.72 -65.42
C LEU A 4 -61.97 34.83 -64.13
N PHE A 5 -60.81 34.11 -64.13
CA PHE A 5 -59.64 34.09 -63.20
C PHE A 5 -59.82 33.31 -61.86
N SER A 6 -58.87 32.55 -61.25
CA SER A 6 -57.50 32.09 -61.55
C SER A 6 -56.93 31.26 -60.35
N LEU A 7 -55.95 30.38 -60.63
CA LEU A 7 -54.77 30.00 -59.80
C LEU A 7 -54.82 28.93 -58.66
N LEU A 8 -53.72 28.14 -58.68
CA LEU A 8 -53.23 27.06 -57.81
C LEU A 8 -52.89 27.47 -56.36
N SER A 9 -52.97 26.51 -55.42
CA SER A 9 -52.12 26.39 -54.21
C SER A 9 -52.33 24.99 -53.58
N ALA A 10 -51.44 24.01 -53.76
CA ALA A 10 -50.32 23.68 -52.86
C ALA A 10 -50.71 23.53 -51.37
N THR A 11 -50.84 22.29 -50.89
CA THR A 11 -50.80 21.96 -49.46
C THR A 11 -49.89 20.76 -49.21
N ALA A 12 -48.88 21.01 -48.38
CA ALA A 12 -47.69 20.21 -48.12
C ALA A 12 -47.96 18.91 -47.35
N PHE A 13 -47.21 17.87 -47.70
CA PHE A 13 -47.13 16.60 -46.99
C PHE A 13 -46.11 16.74 -45.86
N ALA A 14 -46.57 16.81 -44.61
CA ALA A 14 -45.69 16.84 -43.43
C ALA A 14 -45.23 15.40 -43.11
N LEU A 15 -43.99 15.07 -43.47
CA LEU A 15 -43.34 13.81 -43.10
C LEU A 15 -42.72 13.97 -41.70
N LEU A 16 -43.39 13.46 -40.65
CA LEU A 16 -42.77 13.29 -39.33
C LEU A 16 -41.76 12.15 -39.41
N LEU A 17 -40.46 12.46 -39.35
CA LEU A 17 -39.42 11.46 -39.08
C LEU A 17 -39.44 11.10 -37.59
N THR A 18 -40.00 9.95 -37.26
CA THR A 18 -39.77 9.29 -35.97
C THR A 18 -38.43 8.55 -36.03
N THR A 19 -37.40 9.10 -35.38
CA THR A 19 -36.12 8.41 -35.19
C THR A 19 -36.29 7.32 -34.13
N VAL A 20 -36.35 6.05 -34.56
CA VAL A 20 -36.31 4.90 -33.65
C VAL A 20 -34.84 4.65 -33.26
N PRO A 21 -34.47 4.64 -31.96
CA PRO A 21 -33.11 4.31 -31.55
C PRO A 21 -32.87 2.81 -31.77
N GLY A 22 -31.96 2.47 -32.69
CA GLY A 22 -31.49 1.10 -32.93
C GLY A 22 -30.45 0.65 -31.89
N PRO A 23 -30.21 -0.66 -31.76
CA PRO A 23 -29.16 -1.19 -30.88
C PRO A 23 -27.80 -0.63 -31.28
N ALA A 24 -26.97 -0.27 -30.31
CA ALA A 24 -25.58 0.12 -30.56
C ALA A 24 -24.87 -0.99 -31.33
N ALA A 25 -24.41 -0.72 -32.56
CA ALA A 25 -23.66 -1.68 -33.34
C ALA A 25 -22.35 -2.02 -32.62
N SER A 26 -22.06 -3.31 -32.46
CA SER A 26 -20.76 -3.77 -31.97
C SER A 26 -19.68 -3.48 -33.02
N LEU A 27 -18.49 -3.06 -32.59
CA LEU A 27 -17.35 -2.84 -33.47
C LEU A 27 -17.01 -4.13 -34.26
N ASP A 28 -16.79 -4.00 -35.56
CA ASP A 28 -16.21 -5.06 -36.38
C ASP A 28 -14.70 -5.21 -36.11
N ASP A 29 -14.09 -6.26 -36.65
CA ASP A 29 -12.69 -6.59 -36.35
C ASP A 29 -11.67 -5.60 -36.92
N GLN A 30 -12.03 -4.87 -37.98
CA GLN A 30 -11.18 -3.81 -38.53
C GLN A 30 -11.22 -2.58 -37.62
N GLN A 31 -12.42 -2.18 -37.20
CA GLN A 31 -12.61 -1.06 -36.28
C GLN A 31 -11.92 -1.29 -34.94
N LYS A 32 -11.94 -2.51 -34.40
CA LYS A 32 -11.20 -2.85 -33.17
C LYS A 32 -9.70 -2.61 -33.32
N LYS A 33 -9.09 -3.04 -34.44
CA LYS A 33 -7.66 -2.85 -34.69
C LYS A 33 -7.28 -1.37 -34.77
N GLU A 34 -8.09 -0.58 -35.47
CA GLU A 34 -7.88 0.87 -35.58
C GLU A 34 -7.98 1.56 -34.20
N VAL A 35 -8.92 1.13 -33.36
CA VAL A 35 -9.05 1.63 -31.98
C VAL A 35 -7.88 1.18 -31.11
N GLU A 36 -7.44 -0.07 -31.18
CA GLU A 36 -6.29 -0.57 -30.42
C GLU A 36 -5.01 0.19 -30.77
N GLU A 37 -4.77 0.45 -32.07
CA GLU A 37 -3.63 1.21 -32.54
C GLU A 37 -3.69 2.67 -32.09
N LEU A 38 -4.87 3.31 -32.19
CA LEU A 38 -5.10 4.66 -31.69
C LEU A 38 -4.84 4.78 -30.19
N VAL A 39 -5.43 3.87 -29.39
CA VAL A 39 -5.26 3.86 -27.93
C VAL A 39 -3.80 3.64 -27.56
N ARG A 40 -3.12 2.70 -28.23
CA ARG A 40 -1.69 2.47 -28.02
C ARG A 40 -0.86 3.71 -28.30
N ASN A 41 -1.08 4.36 -29.44
CA ASN A 41 -0.33 5.56 -29.83
C ASN A 41 -0.59 6.70 -28.86
N TYR A 42 -1.86 6.92 -28.49
CA TYR A 42 -2.24 7.93 -27.50
C TYR A 42 -1.58 7.69 -26.14
N LEU A 43 -1.55 6.45 -25.63
CA LEU A 43 -0.88 6.14 -24.36
C LEU A 43 0.64 6.35 -24.42
N LEU A 44 1.27 6.15 -25.59
CA LEU A 44 2.69 6.40 -25.78
C LEU A 44 3.02 7.89 -25.94
N GLU A 45 2.11 8.67 -26.54
CA GLU A 45 2.21 10.13 -26.66
C GLU A 45 1.88 10.84 -25.34
N HIS A 46 1.15 10.18 -24.43
CA HIS A 46 0.68 10.74 -23.16
C HIS A 46 1.02 9.84 -21.95
N PRO A 47 2.31 9.63 -21.64
CA PRO A 47 2.73 8.78 -20.51
C PRO A 47 2.29 9.32 -19.13
N GLU A 48 1.90 10.59 -19.02
CA GLU A 48 1.35 11.19 -17.80
C GLU A 48 0.08 10.48 -17.33
N ILE A 49 -0.69 9.90 -18.26
CA ILE A 49 -1.90 9.12 -17.95
C ILE A 49 -1.58 7.97 -17.01
N LEU A 50 -0.41 7.32 -17.13
CA LEU A 50 -0.01 6.26 -16.21
C LEU A 50 0.13 6.79 -14.77
N ARG A 51 0.67 7.99 -14.60
CA ARG A 51 0.80 8.61 -13.26
C ARG A 51 -0.57 8.96 -12.69
N GLU A 52 -1.45 9.51 -13.52
CA GLU A 52 -2.82 9.84 -13.10
C GLU A 52 -3.62 8.58 -12.73
N MET A 53 -3.51 7.52 -13.54
CA MET A 53 -4.12 6.22 -13.26
C MET A 53 -3.58 5.63 -11.95
N SER A 54 -2.27 5.61 -11.75
CA SER A 54 -1.67 5.14 -10.50
C SER A 54 -2.14 5.97 -9.31
N ALA A 55 -2.12 7.30 -9.40
CA ALA A 55 -2.57 8.17 -8.33
C ALA A 55 -4.06 7.98 -7.99
N ASN A 56 -4.90 7.78 -9.00
CA ASN A 56 -6.33 7.49 -8.82
C ASN A 56 -6.55 6.12 -8.19
N LEU A 57 -5.79 5.11 -8.61
CA LEU A 57 -5.85 3.78 -8.03
C LEU A 57 -5.41 3.81 -6.57
N GLU A 58 -4.25 4.38 -6.27
CA GLU A 58 -3.76 4.55 -4.90
C GLU A 58 -4.76 5.34 -4.05
N ALA A 59 -5.39 6.39 -4.58
CA ALA A 59 -6.41 7.15 -3.84
C ALA A 59 -7.63 6.30 -3.48
N LYS A 60 -8.05 5.44 -4.39
CA LYS A 60 -9.16 4.50 -4.17
C LYS A 60 -8.77 3.40 -3.18
N GLU A 61 -7.56 2.86 -3.32
CA GLU A 61 -7.02 1.81 -2.46
C GLU A 61 -6.81 2.31 -1.04
N ARG A 62 -6.21 3.50 -0.84
CA ARG A 62 -6.00 4.09 0.50
C ARG A 62 -7.27 4.11 1.34
N ALA A 63 -8.42 4.48 0.77
CA ALA A 63 -9.68 4.52 1.49
C ALA A 63 -10.14 3.12 1.95
N THR A 64 -9.96 2.10 1.10
CA THR A 64 -10.28 0.71 1.45
C THR A 64 -9.23 0.06 2.37
N GLU A 65 -7.97 0.43 2.20
CA GLU A 65 -6.82 -0.06 2.96
C GLU A 65 -6.81 0.51 4.37
N GLU A 66 -7.26 1.74 4.60
CA GLU A 66 -7.34 2.29 5.96
C GLU A 66 -8.33 1.54 6.84
N GLU A 67 -9.51 1.21 6.30
CA GLU A 67 -10.51 0.40 7.00
C GLU A 67 -10.00 -1.02 7.21
N ALA A 68 -9.44 -1.64 6.16
CA ALA A 68 -8.86 -2.98 6.25
C ALA A 68 -7.70 -3.05 7.25
N ARG A 69 -6.79 -2.06 7.24
CA ARG A 69 -5.66 -1.94 8.16
C ARG A 69 -6.13 -1.78 9.59
N SER A 70 -7.06 -0.85 9.83
CA SER A 70 -7.65 -0.64 11.16
C SER A 70 -8.30 -1.93 11.68
N LYS A 71 -9.04 -2.63 10.81
CA LYS A 71 -9.66 -3.91 11.14
C LYS A 71 -8.61 -4.96 11.47
N THR A 72 -7.59 -5.17 10.64
CA THR A 72 -6.51 -6.13 10.88
C THR A 72 -5.75 -5.81 12.17
N LEU A 73 -5.45 -4.53 12.45
CA LEU A 73 -4.80 -4.12 13.68
C LEU A 73 -5.66 -4.45 14.90
N ASN A 74 -6.95 -4.18 14.85
CA ASN A 74 -7.88 -4.47 15.95
C ASN A 74 -8.04 -5.98 16.18
N GLU A 75 -8.19 -6.77 15.12
CA GLU A 75 -8.30 -8.23 15.19
C GLU A 75 -7.03 -8.88 15.78
N ASN A 76 -5.85 -8.27 15.53
CA ASN A 76 -4.57 -8.80 15.97
C ASN A 76 -3.96 -8.04 17.15
N ALA A 77 -4.69 -7.09 17.75
CA ALA A 77 -4.16 -6.15 18.73
C ALA A 77 -3.49 -6.85 19.93
N ALA A 78 -4.05 -7.95 20.41
CA ALA A 78 -3.47 -8.73 21.49
C ALA A 78 -2.07 -9.27 21.13
N MET A 79 -1.90 -9.79 19.91
CA MET A 79 -0.63 -10.32 19.44
C MET A 79 0.38 -9.22 19.13
N ILE A 80 -0.08 -8.06 18.65
CA ILE A 80 0.80 -6.95 18.27
C ILE A 80 1.30 -6.19 19.51
N PHE A 81 0.39 -5.84 20.44
CA PHE A 81 0.70 -4.91 21.52
C PHE A 81 0.97 -5.58 22.87
N LYS A 82 0.39 -6.77 23.12
CA LYS A 82 0.29 -7.38 24.47
C LYS A 82 0.84 -8.81 24.56
N SER A 83 1.63 -9.28 23.59
CA SER A 83 2.20 -10.62 23.69
C SER A 83 3.24 -10.67 24.81
N ALA A 84 3.05 -11.59 25.76
CA ALA A 84 3.91 -11.75 26.92
C ALA A 84 5.32 -12.25 26.58
N ASN A 85 5.49 -12.77 25.36
CA ASN A 85 6.78 -13.26 24.87
C ASN A 85 7.59 -12.16 24.17
N ASP A 86 7.00 -11.00 23.92
CA ASP A 86 7.70 -9.93 23.22
C ASP A 86 8.72 -9.26 24.13
N PRO A 87 9.96 -9.05 23.66
CA PRO A 87 10.93 -8.24 24.36
C PRO A 87 10.49 -6.77 24.41
N VAL A 88 10.75 -6.12 25.53
CA VAL A 88 10.39 -4.72 25.78
C VAL A 88 11.62 -3.93 26.23
N ALA A 89 11.81 -2.74 25.65
CA ALA A 89 12.74 -1.71 26.13
C ALA A 89 11.97 -0.46 26.60
N GLY A 90 12.67 0.42 27.31
CA GLY A 90 12.08 1.60 27.93
C GLY A 90 11.21 1.24 29.12
N ASN A 91 10.06 1.90 29.25
CA ASN A 91 9.12 1.70 30.34
C ASN A 91 8.06 0.65 29.96
N PRO A 92 8.01 -0.53 30.61
CA PRO A 92 7.01 -1.56 30.30
C PRO A 92 5.56 -1.12 30.57
N SER A 93 5.36 -0.06 31.36
CA SER A 93 4.07 0.57 31.66
C SER A 93 3.94 1.96 31.01
N GLY A 94 4.70 2.21 29.94
CA GLY A 94 4.63 3.45 29.18
C GLY A 94 3.25 3.74 28.59
N ASP A 95 2.91 5.02 28.47
CA ASP A 95 1.63 5.49 27.94
C ASP A 95 1.60 5.51 26.41
N VAL A 96 2.78 5.60 25.78
CA VAL A 96 2.98 5.46 24.34
C VAL A 96 3.74 4.16 24.06
N THR A 97 3.20 3.32 23.18
CA THR A 97 3.85 2.09 22.72
C THR A 97 4.30 2.21 21.27
N VAL A 98 5.60 2.00 21.04
CA VAL A 98 6.19 1.82 19.71
C VAL A 98 6.38 0.33 19.46
N ILE A 99 5.90 -0.16 18.32
CA ILE A 99 6.12 -1.55 17.88
C ILE A 99 7.10 -1.52 16.72
N GLU A 100 8.25 -2.18 16.87
CA GLU A 100 9.25 -2.27 15.83
C GLU A 100 9.36 -3.70 15.30
N PHE A 101 8.98 -3.89 14.02
CA PHE A 101 9.30 -5.11 13.27
C PHE A 101 10.69 -4.94 12.66
N MET A 102 11.61 -5.83 13.02
CA MET A 102 13.00 -5.66 12.64
C MET A 102 13.69 -6.98 12.28
N ASP A 103 14.81 -6.82 11.59
CA ASP A 103 15.74 -7.90 11.24
C ASP A 103 17.17 -7.36 11.44
N TYR A 104 18.03 -8.14 12.11
CA TYR A 104 19.42 -7.75 12.41
C TYR A 104 20.30 -7.57 11.16
N ASN A 105 19.94 -8.18 10.03
CA ASN A 105 20.65 -8.01 8.75
C ASN A 105 20.04 -6.93 7.84
N CYS A 106 18.96 -6.26 8.26
CA CYS A 106 18.40 -5.15 7.53
C CYS A 106 19.23 -3.87 7.76
N SER A 107 19.80 -3.33 6.69
CA SER A 107 20.62 -2.12 6.75
C SER A 107 19.86 -0.87 7.23
N TRP A 108 18.55 -0.79 6.99
CA TRP A 108 17.70 0.28 7.49
C TRP A 108 17.32 0.10 8.96
N CYS A 109 17.05 -1.12 9.41
CA CYS A 109 16.83 -1.39 10.85
C CYS A 109 18.07 -1.02 11.67
N LYS A 110 19.28 -1.38 11.18
CA LYS A 110 20.54 -1.00 11.83
C LYS A 110 20.70 0.52 11.97
N LYS A 111 20.26 1.31 10.99
CA LYS A 111 20.24 2.79 11.10
C LYS A 111 19.17 3.27 12.08
N GLY A 112 17.97 2.69 12.03
CA GLY A 112 16.84 3.05 12.90
C GLY A 112 17.09 2.79 14.39
N MET A 113 17.98 1.85 14.72
CA MET A 113 18.32 1.54 16.10
C MET A 113 18.84 2.71 16.93
N ALA A 114 19.61 3.62 16.32
CA ALA A 114 20.08 4.80 17.01
C ALA A 114 18.91 5.72 17.42
N GLU A 115 17.90 5.84 16.55
CA GLU A 115 16.69 6.62 16.81
C GLU A 115 15.84 5.99 17.90
N ILE A 116 15.64 4.67 17.85
CA ILE A 116 14.88 3.93 18.89
C ILE A 116 15.55 4.04 20.25
N ALA A 117 16.88 3.87 20.32
CA ALA A 117 17.64 4.08 21.54
C ALA A 117 17.50 5.53 22.04
N GLY A 118 17.58 6.51 21.13
CA GLY A 118 17.39 7.92 21.44
C GLY A 118 16.00 8.22 22.02
N ILE A 119 14.93 7.65 21.48
CA ILE A 119 13.55 7.82 21.99
C ILE A 119 13.43 7.25 23.41
N VAL A 120 13.95 6.04 23.64
CA VAL A 120 13.93 5.40 24.97
C VAL A 120 14.74 6.21 26.00
N GLU A 121 15.82 6.84 25.56
CA GLU A 121 16.64 7.70 26.40
C GLU A 121 15.97 9.04 26.69
N ALA A 122 15.33 9.66 25.70
CA ALA A 122 14.70 10.97 25.81
C ALA A 122 13.37 10.96 26.57
N ASP A 123 12.54 9.92 26.38
CA ASP A 123 11.22 9.81 27.00
C ASP A 123 11.08 8.56 27.87
N LYS A 124 10.95 8.77 29.18
CA LYS A 124 10.82 7.69 30.17
C LYS A 124 9.43 7.08 30.24
N ASN A 125 8.47 7.60 29.49
CA ASN A 125 7.12 7.04 29.38
C ASN A 125 6.92 6.24 28.09
N VAL A 126 7.93 6.10 27.23
CA VAL A 126 7.82 5.26 26.04
C VAL A 126 8.07 3.79 26.37
N ARG A 127 7.19 2.94 25.86
CA ARG A 127 7.34 1.49 25.78
C ARG A 127 7.72 1.10 24.36
N VAL A 128 8.85 0.41 24.17
CA VAL A 128 9.21 -0.14 22.85
C VAL A 128 9.09 -1.66 22.88
N VAL A 129 8.36 -2.23 21.92
CA VAL A 129 8.19 -3.68 21.76
C VAL A 129 8.85 -4.11 20.47
N PHE A 130 9.69 -5.13 20.55
CA PHE A 130 10.38 -5.67 19.38
C PHE A 130 9.67 -6.90 18.84
N LYS A 131 9.52 -6.94 17.52
CA LYS A 131 8.97 -8.05 16.75
C LYS A 131 10.05 -8.57 15.81
N GLU A 132 10.68 -9.64 16.24
CA GLU A 132 11.67 -10.37 15.44
C GLU A 132 11.04 -10.84 14.13
N PHE A 133 11.50 -10.30 13.00
CA PHE A 133 10.98 -10.60 11.67
C PHE A 133 12.12 -10.98 10.71
N PRO A 134 12.70 -12.19 10.90
CA PRO A 134 13.87 -12.62 10.15
C PRO A 134 13.51 -12.99 8.70
N ILE A 135 13.78 -12.10 7.76
CA ILE A 135 13.45 -12.24 6.33
C ILE A 135 14.69 -12.26 5.41
N PHE A 136 15.89 -11.96 5.94
CA PHE A 136 17.14 -11.96 5.16
C PHE A 136 17.93 -13.29 5.23
N GLY A 137 17.29 -14.38 5.64
CA GLY A 137 17.82 -15.74 5.58
C GLY A 137 18.39 -16.27 6.90
N ALA A 138 19.22 -17.31 6.82
CA ALA A 138 19.62 -18.12 7.98
C ALA A 138 20.34 -17.31 9.08
N GLY A 139 21.15 -16.31 8.70
CA GLY A 139 21.81 -15.43 9.67
C GLY A 139 20.80 -14.62 10.51
N SER A 140 19.74 -14.13 9.87
CA SER A 140 18.65 -13.41 10.54
C SER A 140 17.85 -14.31 11.47
N GLU A 141 17.53 -15.54 11.02
CA GLU A 141 16.85 -16.51 11.87
C GLU A 141 17.69 -16.87 13.10
N PHE A 142 19.00 -17.09 12.92
CA PHE A 142 19.91 -17.35 14.01
C PHE A 142 19.94 -16.18 15.01
N ALA A 143 20.13 -14.96 14.51
CA ALA A 143 20.19 -13.75 15.33
C ALA A 143 18.89 -13.52 16.12
N ALA A 144 17.74 -13.64 15.49
CA ALA A 144 16.43 -13.55 16.13
C ALA A 144 16.27 -14.59 17.25
N ARG A 145 16.66 -15.85 17.00
CA ARG A 145 16.59 -16.92 18.00
C ARG A 145 17.54 -16.66 19.17
N ALA A 146 18.76 -16.18 18.90
CA ALA A 146 19.73 -15.81 19.93
C ALA A 146 19.21 -14.65 20.80
N ALA A 147 18.66 -13.61 20.17
CA ALA A 147 18.03 -12.49 20.85
C ALA A 147 16.89 -12.96 21.76
N MET A 148 15.93 -13.73 21.24
CA MET A 148 14.83 -14.27 22.04
C MET A 148 15.29 -15.22 23.16
N ALA A 149 16.36 -15.99 22.96
CA ALA A 149 16.95 -16.81 24.01
C ALA A 149 17.57 -15.95 25.13
N SER A 150 18.18 -14.82 24.79
CA SER A 150 18.71 -13.87 25.78
C SER A 150 17.62 -13.13 26.56
N ALA A 151 16.42 -12.96 25.98
CA ALA A 151 15.27 -12.39 26.69
C ALA A 151 14.88 -13.21 27.92
N ARG A 152 14.98 -14.55 27.83
CA ARG A 152 14.75 -15.46 28.97
C ARG A 152 15.78 -15.31 30.09
N GLN A 153 16.89 -14.62 29.82
CA GLN A 153 17.95 -14.32 30.78
C GLN A 153 17.92 -12.86 31.22
N GLY A 154 16.92 -12.07 30.78
CA GLY A 154 16.82 -10.64 31.07
C GLY A 154 17.88 -9.78 30.36
N LYS A 155 18.49 -10.28 29.28
CA LYS A 155 19.61 -9.62 28.56
C LYS A 155 19.28 -9.27 27.11
N TYR A 156 17.99 -9.17 26.79
CA TYR A 156 17.56 -8.91 25.41
C TYR A 156 18.14 -7.60 24.89
N TRP A 157 17.97 -6.50 25.63
CA TRP A 157 18.34 -5.17 25.15
C TRP A 157 19.85 -5.03 24.90
N GLU A 158 20.66 -5.67 25.74
CA GLU A 158 22.11 -5.71 25.60
C GLU A 158 22.51 -6.48 24.34
N LEU A 159 21.98 -7.70 24.15
CA LEU A 159 22.30 -8.49 22.97
C LEU A 159 21.77 -7.83 21.70
N HIS A 160 20.54 -7.31 21.73
CA HIS A 160 19.91 -6.62 20.62
C HIS A 160 20.75 -5.44 20.13
N ARG A 161 21.23 -4.58 21.04
CA ARG A 161 22.16 -3.49 20.68
C ARG A 161 23.50 -3.99 20.16
N ALA A 162 24.05 -5.05 20.75
CA ALA A 162 25.31 -5.63 20.31
C ALA A 162 25.23 -6.21 18.90
N LEU A 163 24.16 -6.95 18.58
CA LEU A 163 23.90 -7.51 17.26
C LEU A 163 23.80 -6.41 16.20
N PHE A 164 23.12 -5.31 16.51
CA PHE A 164 23.07 -4.17 15.60
C PHE A 164 24.36 -3.36 15.50
N SER A 165 25.21 -3.41 16.53
CA SER A 165 26.53 -2.77 16.50
C SER A 165 27.57 -3.60 15.76
N HIS A 166 27.30 -4.86 15.45
CA HIS A 166 28.21 -5.74 14.68
C HIS A 166 28.42 -5.22 13.26
N ASP A 167 29.67 -5.20 12.79
CA ASP A 167 30.00 -4.82 11.43
C ASP A 167 29.88 -6.00 10.46
N GLY A 168 29.11 -5.79 9.39
CA GLY A 168 28.79 -6.84 8.43
C GLY A 168 27.54 -7.64 8.80
N PRO A 169 27.22 -8.70 8.03
CA PRO A 169 26.08 -9.56 8.30
C PRO A 169 26.28 -10.38 9.57
N VAL A 170 25.24 -10.46 10.40
CA VAL A 170 25.19 -11.39 11.52
C VAL A 170 24.96 -12.80 10.99
N THR A 171 25.93 -13.68 11.21
CA THR A 171 25.85 -15.10 10.89
C THR A 171 26.15 -15.95 12.13
N GLN A 172 25.81 -17.24 12.06
CA GLN A 172 26.10 -18.19 13.14
C GLN A 172 27.61 -18.39 13.36
N GLU A 173 28.45 -18.22 12.34
CA GLU A 173 29.91 -18.33 12.49
C GLU A 173 30.57 -17.02 12.96
N ALA A 174 29.87 -15.89 12.85
CA ALA A 174 30.37 -14.56 13.18
C ALA A 174 30.17 -14.16 14.66
N THR A 175 29.47 -14.98 15.44
CA THR A 175 29.20 -14.80 16.89
C THR A 175 29.83 -15.90 17.72
#